data_AF-A0A6P0VD39-F1
#
_entry.id   AF-A0A6P0VD39-F1
#
_cell.length_a   1.000
_cell.length_b   1.000
_cell.length_c   1.000
_cell.angle_alpha   90.00
_cell.angle_beta   90.00
_cell.angle_gamma   90.00
#
_symmetry.space_group_name_H-M   'P 1'
#
loop_
_entity.id
_entity.type
_entity.pdbx_description
1 polymer ?
#
loop_
_entity_poly.entity_id
_entity_poly.type
_entity_poly.pdbx_seq_one_letter_code
_entity_poly.pdbx_strand_id
1 'polypeptide(L)' 'MAKYVMWGSYCENVLEKRAPYRQAHLDGLTAQKESGVLITIGPPLTTVHPLIFQHQSVRSST' A
#
# COMPACT_ATOMS: atom_id res chain seq x y z
N MET A 1 -4.31 -4.78 18.52
CA MET A 1 -4.69 -4.31 17.17
C MET A 1 -4.43 -5.40 16.16
N ALA A 2 -5.36 -5.62 15.24
CA ALA A 2 -5.14 -6.54 14.14
C ALA A 2 -4.18 -5.94 13.13
N LYS A 3 -3.26 -6.77 12.62
CA LYS A 3 -2.36 -6.43 11.52
C LYS A 3 -2.79 -7.24 10.31
N TYR A 4 -2.79 -6.61 9.15
CA TYR A 4 -3.22 -7.22 7.90
C TYR A 4 -2.06 -7.23 6.92
N VAL A 5 -1.90 -8.35 6.22
CA VAL A 5 -0.95 -8.45 5.10
C VAL A 5 -1.78 -8.58 3.84
N MET A 6 -1.65 -7.61 2.94
CA MET A 6 -2.26 -7.64 1.62
C MET A 6 -1.24 -8.16 0.61
N TRP A 7 -1.63 -9.17 -0.16
CA TRP A 7 -0.83 -9.75 -1.23
C TRP A 7 -1.52 -9.49 -2.56
N GLY A 8 -0.74 -9.09 -3.56
CA GLY A 8 -1.22 -8.89 -4.91
C GLY A 8 -0.10 -9.05 -5.92
N SER A 9 -0.49 -9.45 -7.12
CA SER A 9 0.36 -9.42 -8.31
C SER A 9 0.02 -8.17 -9.10
N TYR A 10 1.02 -7.55 -9.70
CA TYR A 10 0.76 -6.45 -10.62
C TYR A 10 0.21 -6.92 -11.96
N CYS A 11 -0.50 -6.00 -12.64
CA CYS A 11 -0.88 -6.19 -14.02
C CYS A 11 0.31 -6.03 -14.96
N GLU A 12 0.13 -6.47 -16.21
CA GLU A 12 1.12 -6.26 -17.26
C GLU A 12 1.39 -4.76 -17.48
N ASN A 13 2.66 -4.43 -17.72
CA ASN A 13 3.16 -3.06 -17.97
C ASN A 13 2.80 -2.08 -16.83
N VAL A 14 2.91 -2.54 -15.58
CA VAL A 14 2.58 -1.74 -14.39
C VAL A 14 3.46 -0.50 -14.25
N LEU A 15 4.71 -0.53 -14.73
CA LEU A 15 5.63 0.60 -14.60
C LEU A 15 5.16 1.79 -15.43
N GLU A 16 4.79 1.52 -16.67
CA GLU A 16 4.26 2.49 -17.63
C GLU A 16 2.90 3.01 -17.15
N LYS A 17 2.03 2.10 -16.70
CA LYS A 17 0.70 2.46 -16.18
C LYS A 17 0.76 3.27 -14.88
N ARG A 18 1.76 3.02 -14.03
CA ARG A 18 1.95 3.75 -12.76
C ARG A 18 2.64 5.08 -12.97
N ALA A 19 3.45 5.26 -14.02
CA ALA A 19 4.27 6.46 -14.21
C ALA A 19 3.50 7.79 -14.01
N PRO A 20 2.28 7.98 -14.59
CA PRO A 20 1.52 9.22 -14.40
C PRO A 20 1.04 9.44 -12.95
N TYR A 21 0.89 8.37 -12.17
CA TYR A 21 0.33 8.39 -10.82
C TYR A 21 1.40 8.19 -9.74
N ARG A 22 2.68 8.07 -10.13
CA ARG A 22 3.76 7.64 -9.24
C ARG A 22 3.89 8.56 -8.04
N GLN A 23 3.88 9.88 -8.25
CA GLN A 23 4.05 10.84 -7.16
C GLN A 23 2.90 10.76 -6.16
N ALA A 24 1.66 10.84 -6.63
CA ALA A 24 0.47 10.73 -5.78
C ALA A 24 0.43 9.39 -5.00
N HIS A 25 0.88 8.29 -5.61
CA HIS A 25 1.02 7.01 -4.92
C HIS A 25 2.05 7.06 -3.79
N LEU A 26 3.23 7.65 -4.02
CA LEU A 26 4.28 7.80 -3.01
C LEU A 26 3.89 8.74 -1.87
N ASP A 27 3.19 9.84 -2.19
CA ASP A 27 2.67 10.78 -1.21
C ASP A 27 1.63 10.09 -0.30
N GLY A 28 0.75 9.28 -0.89
CA GLY A 28 -0.21 8.47 -0.14
C GLY A 28 0.44 7.45 0.78
N LEU A 29 1.50 6.77 0.34
CA LEU A 29 2.26 5.83 1.19
C LEU A 29 2.98 6.56 2.34
N THR A 30 3.53 7.74 2.08
CA THR A 30 4.18 8.58 3.09
C THR A 30 3.19 8.99 4.17
N ALA A 31 2.03 9.54 3.78
CA ALA A 31 0.98 9.94 4.70
C ALA A 31 0.46 8.76 5.55
N GLN A 32 0.31 7.57 4.96
CA GLN A 32 -0.12 6.37 5.68
C GLN A 32 0.94 5.88 6.68
N LYS A 33 2.23 6.10 6.40
CA LYS A 33 3.33 5.76 7.30
C LYS A 33 3.40 6.73 8.48
N GLU A 34 3.21 8.01 8.22
CA GLU A 34 3.11 9.07 9.24
C GLU A 34 1.91 8.86 10.16
N SER A 35 0.77 8.41 9.61
CA SER A 35 -0.43 8.11 10.39
C SER A 35 -0.36 6.77 11.15
N GLY A 36 0.73 6.02 11.02
CA GLY A 36 0.92 4.71 11.66
C GLY A 36 0.04 3.57 11.09
N VAL A 37 -0.61 3.79 9.95
CA VAL A 37 -1.47 2.79 9.28
C VAL A 37 -0.62 1.84 8.44
N LEU A 38 0.36 2.34 7.71
CA LEU A 38 1.30 1.53 6.94
C LEU A 38 2.51 1.16 7.82
N ILE A 39 2.72 -0.13 8.08
CA ILE A 39 3.93 -0.60 8.77
C ILE A 39 5.10 -0.65 7.79
N THR A 40 4.90 -1.39 6.69
CA THR A 40 5.94 -1.63 5.69
C THR A 40 5.33 -2.03 4.35
N ILE A 41 6.08 -1.76 3.29
CA ILE A 41 5.80 -2.16 1.90
C ILE A 41 6.97 -2.99 1.38
N GLY A 42 6.67 -3.99 0.55
CA GLY A 42 7.67 -4.85 -0.08
C GLY A 42 8.71 -4.12 -0.95
N PRO A 43 9.74 -4.85 -1.42
CA PRO A 43 10.88 -4.26 -2.14
C PRO A 43 10.46 -3.55 -3.44
N PRO A 44 11.08 -2.41 -3.80
CA PRO A 44 10.66 -1.58 -4.93
C PRO A 44 10.85 -2.20 -6.33
N LEU A 45 11.43 -3.42 -6.44
CA LEU A 45 11.86 -4.04 -7.70
C LEU A 45 11.14 -5.37 -8.03
N THR A 46 10.08 -5.75 -7.32
CA THR A 46 9.44 -7.08 -7.49
C THR A 46 8.04 -7.00 -8.11
N THR A 47 7.65 -7.99 -8.93
CA THR A 47 6.30 -8.03 -9.54
C THR A 47 5.19 -8.38 -8.52
N VAL A 48 5.59 -8.82 -7.33
CA VAL A 48 4.73 -9.14 -6.18
C VAL A 48 5.15 -8.27 -4.99
N HIS A 49 4.18 -7.66 -4.30
CA HIS A 49 4.47 -6.80 -3.15
C HIS A 49 3.54 -7.14 -1.98
N PRO A 50 4.08 -7.61 -0.83
CA PRO A 50 3.33 -7.60 0.41
C PRO A 50 3.19 -6.16 0.92
N LEU A 51 1.98 -5.78 1.31
CA LEU A 51 1.69 -4.53 2.01
C LEU A 51 1.18 -4.86 3.42
N ILE A 52 1.84 -4.37 4.45
CA ILE A 52 1.45 -4.62 5.85
C ILE A 52 0.83 -3.37 6.44
N PHE A 53 -0.45 -3.48 6.80
CA PHE A 53 -1.23 -2.40 7.40
C PHE A 53 -1.63 -2.73 8.85
N GLN A 54 -1.71 -1.71 9.70
CA GLN A 54 -2.43 -1.75 10.97
C GLN A 54 -3.73 -0.96 10.81
N HIS A 55 -4.83 -1.55 11.27
CA HIS A 55 -6.12 -0.87 11.26
C HIS A 55 -6.61 -0.66 12.68
N GLN A 56 -7.00 0.58 13.02
CA GLN A 56 -7.48 0.93 14.36
C GLN A 56 -8.98 0.75 14.57
N SER A 57 -9.81 0.65 13.53
CA SER A 57 -11.25 0.40 13.69
C SER A 57 -11.94 0.20 12.35
N VAL A 58 -12.50 -0.99 12.09
CA VAL A 58 -13.50 -1.17 11.04
C VAL A 58 -14.69 -0.33 11.50
N ARG A 59 -14.87 0.88 10.95
CA ARG A 59 -16.12 1.61 11.18
C ARG A 59 -17.20 0.78 10.52
N SER A 60 -17.96 0.05 11.32
CA SER A 60 -19.29 -0.42 10.93
C SER A 60 -20.15 0.84 10.82
N SER A 61 -20.16 1.46 9.65
CA SER A 61 -21.24 2.39 9.30
C SER A 61 -22.50 1.57 9.20
N THR A 62 -23.28 1.61 10.29
CA THR A 62 -24.71 1.25 10.28
C THR A 62 -25.46 2.32 9.53
#